data_AF-A0A2N2HFX7-F1
#
_entry.id   AF-A0A2N2HFX7-F1
#
_cell.length_a   1.000
_cell.length_b   1.000
_cell.length_c   1.000
_cell.angle_alpha   90.00
_cell.angle_beta   90.00
_cell.angle_gamma   90.00
#
_symmetry.space_group_name_H-M   'P 1'
#
loop_
_entity.id
_entity.type
_entity.pdbx_description
1 polymer ?
#
loop_
_entity_poly.entity_id
_entity_poly.type
_entity_poly.pdbx_seq_one_letter_code
_entity_poly.pdbx_strand_id
1 'polypeptide(L)'
;RIILVGNEKGVGVNLEGITHATDELVLTADGKIRIKGRVSSDKDIRIASGGDSVEISGSLAAAKVADVAAAKSLALKSEPGARALLYADDVRVSAESLHNGDGRIESGTSLAVATCSDITNAGALVSGGDAVLGAGGVVANAGQVQAGGSLEIKGKTVVNSGRMFSIEAVKIHSAGDIVNSCEIMSKKSTVLEATATISNTGVIRTEGQTTVSVGSLKNAGGSIEARDVMVLDAAGHIANTGLLSAERVAVINAASLSNAGGSILSQGDLDLGVTGVLDNSGVLYSGASGLIRAGSMRNDPAGQALSQGDLTLDLGADLENFGVLNAGNYLYLRSGDSLFNLGAGILAQVGLELVAQGDITNSGGIQSGGTGLFQAGRMFLNSGDVLA
;
A
#
# COMPACT_ATOMS: atom_id res chain seq x y z
N ARG A 1 -21.64 -37.75 -14.98
CA ARG A 1 -21.90 -36.99 -13.73
C ARG A 1 -21.68 -37.90 -12.53
N ILE A 2 -21.05 -37.41 -11.46
CA ILE A 2 -20.88 -38.12 -10.19
C ILE A 2 -21.51 -37.28 -9.07
N ILE A 3 -22.26 -37.91 -8.15
CA ILE A 3 -22.85 -37.24 -6.99
C ILE A 3 -22.56 -38.09 -5.74
N LEU A 4 -21.96 -37.49 -4.72
CA LEU A 4 -21.78 -38.10 -3.40
C LEU A 4 -22.48 -37.23 -2.35
N VAL A 5 -23.29 -37.87 -1.51
CA VAL A 5 -24.15 -37.19 -0.53
C VAL A 5 -23.99 -37.81 0.85
N GLY A 6 -23.67 -36.99 1.86
CA GLY A 6 -23.76 -37.31 3.29
C GLY A 6 -24.81 -36.42 3.96
N ASN A 7 -26.09 -36.74 3.80
CA ASN A 7 -27.22 -35.89 4.20
C ASN A 7 -27.67 -36.04 5.66
N GLU A 8 -27.07 -36.97 6.41
CA GLU A 8 -27.34 -37.12 7.84
C GLU A 8 -26.49 -36.15 8.66
N LYS A 9 -27.06 -35.66 9.77
CA LYS A 9 -26.40 -34.66 10.61
C LYS A 9 -25.02 -35.12 11.06
N GLY A 10 -23.99 -34.36 10.71
CA GLY A 10 -22.58 -34.67 11.01
C GLY A 10 -21.93 -35.77 10.15
N VAL A 11 -22.66 -36.41 9.23
CA VAL A 11 -22.07 -37.38 8.31
C VAL A 11 -21.26 -36.64 7.24
N GLY A 12 -19.98 -37.00 7.15
CA GLY A 12 -19.02 -36.43 6.21
C GLY A 12 -18.77 -37.29 4.98
N VAL A 13 -17.96 -36.78 4.05
CA VAL A 13 -17.46 -37.49 2.87
C VAL A 13 -15.93 -37.52 2.94
N ASN A 14 -15.32 -38.69 2.74
CA ASN A 14 -13.86 -38.85 2.72
C ASN A 14 -13.40 -39.52 1.43
N LEU A 15 -12.57 -38.81 0.65
CA LEU A 15 -12.05 -39.26 -0.65
C LEU A 15 -10.53 -39.43 -0.58
N GLU A 16 -10.08 -40.67 -0.46
CA GLU A 16 -8.66 -41.02 -0.37
C GLU A 16 -8.09 -41.52 -1.71
N GLY A 17 -8.94 -42.01 -2.61
CA GLY A 17 -8.56 -42.56 -3.90
C GLY A 17 -8.64 -41.57 -5.08
N ILE A 18 -8.68 -42.12 -6.29
CA ILE A 18 -8.90 -41.34 -7.51
C ILE A 18 -10.40 -41.31 -7.82
N THR A 19 -10.94 -40.12 -8.00
CA THR A 19 -12.32 -39.90 -8.49
C THR A 19 -12.26 -39.01 -9.72
N HIS A 20 -12.86 -39.45 -10.83
CA HIS A 20 -12.89 -38.68 -12.07
C HIS A 20 -14.29 -38.72 -12.68
N ALA A 21 -14.84 -37.55 -13.00
CA ALA A 21 -16.12 -37.42 -13.69
C ALA A 21 -15.93 -36.77 -15.07
N THR A 22 -16.50 -37.37 -16.12
CA THR A 22 -16.52 -36.82 -17.49
C THR A 22 -17.51 -35.66 -17.69
N ASP A 23 -18.22 -35.29 -16.63
CA ASP A 23 -19.23 -34.25 -16.56
C ASP A 23 -19.14 -33.65 -15.15
N GLU A 24 -20.18 -32.98 -14.65
CA GLU A 24 -20.17 -32.44 -13.28
C GLU A 24 -19.89 -33.50 -12.19
N LEU A 25 -19.13 -33.09 -11.16
CA LEU A 25 -18.96 -33.80 -9.90
C LEU A 25 -19.52 -32.97 -8.73
N VAL A 26 -20.43 -33.56 -7.95
CA VAL A 26 -21.07 -32.90 -6.80
C VAL A 26 -20.75 -33.67 -5.52
N LEU A 27 -20.22 -32.98 -4.51
CA LEU A 27 -20.00 -33.49 -3.15
C LEU A 27 -20.79 -32.65 -2.16
N THR A 28 -21.81 -33.22 -1.53
CA THR A 28 -22.60 -32.53 -0.50
C THR A 28 -22.57 -33.33 0.79
N ALA A 29 -22.32 -32.68 1.92
CA ALA A 29 -22.38 -33.32 3.23
C ALA A 29 -22.88 -32.34 4.30
N ASP A 30 -23.57 -32.81 5.33
CA ASP A 30 -23.81 -32.00 6.53
C ASP A 30 -22.53 -31.93 7.39
N GLY A 31 -21.76 -33.03 7.46
CA GLY A 31 -20.47 -33.09 8.13
C GLY A 31 -19.28 -32.68 7.26
N LYS A 32 -18.08 -32.94 7.79
CA LYS A 32 -16.80 -32.58 7.15
C LYS A 32 -16.55 -33.33 5.84
N ILE A 33 -16.11 -32.61 4.81
CA ILE A 33 -15.65 -33.20 3.53
C ILE A 33 -14.11 -33.20 3.52
N ARG A 34 -13.50 -34.35 3.22
CA ARG A 34 -12.04 -34.52 3.13
C ARG A 34 -11.65 -35.04 1.75
N ILE A 35 -10.70 -34.37 1.11
CA ILE A 35 -10.12 -34.75 -0.18
C ILE A 35 -8.62 -34.96 0.01
N LYS A 36 -8.23 -36.22 0.23
CA LYS A 36 -6.83 -36.63 0.36
C LYS A 36 -6.26 -37.18 -0.95
N GLY A 37 -7.12 -37.76 -1.78
CA GLY A 37 -6.76 -38.32 -3.08
C GLY A 37 -6.78 -37.31 -4.23
N ARG A 38 -7.00 -37.80 -5.45
CA ARG A 38 -7.14 -36.96 -6.65
C ARG A 38 -8.59 -36.98 -7.11
N VAL A 39 -9.27 -35.85 -7.00
CA VAL A 39 -10.66 -35.65 -7.42
C VAL A 39 -10.68 -34.70 -8.61
N SER A 40 -11.29 -35.12 -9.72
CA SER A 40 -11.31 -34.34 -10.96
C SER A 40 -12.62 -34.41 -11.73
N SER A 41 -12.90 -33.36 -12.52
CA SER A 41 -14.02 -33.30 -13.45
C SER A 41 -13.63 -32.61 -14.77
N ASP A 42 -14.11 -33.14 -15.90
CA ASP A 42 -13.99 -32.52 -17.22
C ASP A 42 -14.90 -31.28 -17.40
N LYS A 43 -15.70 -30.94 -16.37
CA LYS A 43 -16.53 -29.72 -16.31
C LYS A 43 -16.41 -29.04 -14.95
N ASP A 44 -17.50 -29.02 -14.19
CA ASP A 44 -17.63 -28.32 -12.91
C ASP A 44 -17.47 -29.30 -11.74
N ILE A 45 -16.89 -28.80 -10.65
CA ILE A 45 -16.97 -29.41 -9.33
C ILE A 45 -17.76 -28.48 -8.41
N ARG A 46 -18.76 -29.03 -7.71
CA ARG A 46 -19.49 -28.35 -6.64
C ARG A 46 -19.30 -29.11 -5.33
N ILE A 47 -18.76 -28.45 -4.31
CA ILE A 47 -18.59 -28.99 -2.96
C ILE A 47 -19.38 -28.11 -1.98
N ALA A 48 -20.21 -28.74 -1.15
CA ALA A 48 -20.91 -28.06 -0.07
C ALA A 48 -20.88 -28.89 1.22
N SER A 49 -20.19 -28.38 2.25
CA SER A 49 -20.32 -28.86 3.63
C SER A 49 -21.25 -27.93 4.40
N GLY A 50 -22.48 -28.37 4.67
CA GLY A 50 -23.56 -27.54 5.21
C GLY A 50 -23.48 -27.25 6.71
N GLY A 51 -22.77 -28.08 7.48
CA GLY A 51 -22.62 -27.94 8.93
C GLY A 51 -21.16 -27.97 9.41
N ASP A 52 -20.18 -28.08 8.52
CA ASP A 52 -18.78 -28.29 8.89
C ASP A 52 -17.77 -27.72 7.88
N SER A 53 -16.52 -28.18 7.98
CA SER A 53 -15.39 -27.76 7.15
C SER A 53 -15.18 -28.62 5.89
N VAL A 54 -14.44 -28.07 4.93
CA VAL A 54 -13.82 -28.80 3.81
C VAL A 54 -12.30 -28.82 4.02
N GLU A 55 -11.66 -29.97 3.82
CA GLU A 55 -10.21 -30.13 3.90
C GLU A 55 -9.67 -30.77 2.62
N ILE A 56 -8.70 -30.12 2.00
CA ILE A 56 -8.01 -30.59 0.79
C ILE A 56 -6.54 -30.80 1.15
N SER A 57 -6.12 -32.07 1.22
CA SER A 57 -4.70 -32.46 1.34
C SER A 57 -4.14 -33.11 0.09
N GLY A 58 -5.02 -33.56 -0.80
CA GLY A 58 -4.70 -34.01 -2.16
C GLY A 58 -5.03 -32.96 -3.23
N SER A 59 -5.49 -33.42 -4.40
CA SER A 59 -5.80 -32.55 -5.54
C SER A 59 -7.29 -32.56 -5.86
N LEU A 60 -7.85 -31.35 -6.01
CA LEU A 60 -9.19 -31.08 -6.50
C LEU A 60 -9.08 -30.25 -7.79
N ALA A 61 -9.49 -30.81 -8.93
CA ALA A 61 -9.31 -30.17 -10.24
C ALA A 61 -10.60 -30.19 -11.08
N ALA A 62 -11.15 -29.03 -11.40
CA ALA A 62 -12.24 -28.89 -12.37
C ALA A 62 -11.70 -28.31 -13.68
N ALA A 63 -12.26 -28.68 -14.83
CA ALA A 63 -11.88 -28.05 -16.09
C ALA A 63 -12.41 -26.61 -16.19
N LYS A 64 -13.60 -26.33 -15.63
CA LYS A 64 -14.27 -25.02 -15.73
C LYS A 64 -14.37 -24.33 -14.38
N VAL A 65 -15.26 -24.81 -13.51
CA VAL A 65 -15.55 -24.16 -12.23
C VAL A 65 -15.29 -25.13 -11.08
N ALA A 66 -14.51 -24.72 -10.10
CA ALA A 66 -14.50 -25.35 -8.79
C ALA A 66 -15.18 -24.42 -7.78
N ASP A 67 -16.37 -24.78 -7.33
CA ASP A 67 -17.15 -24.07 -6.33
C ASP A 67 -17.09 -24.84 -5.00
N VAL A 68 -16.49 -24.23 -3.98
CA VAL A 68 -16.25 -24.85 -2.67
C VAL A 68 -16.89 -24.01 -1.57
N ALA A 69 -17.98 -24.54 -1.02
CA ALA A 69 -18.69 -23.96 0.11
C ALA A 69 -18.47 -24.80 1.39
N ALA A 70 -18.11 -24.14 2.49
CA ALA A 70 -17.98 -24.74 3.81
C ALA A 70 -18.67 -23.86 4.87
N ALA A 71 -19.54 -24.43 5.70
CA ALA A 71 -20.18 -23.67 6.77
C ALA A 71 -19.19 -23.21 7.86
N LYS A 72 -18.05 -23.91 7.99
CA LYS A 72 -16.93 -23.51 8.85
C LYS A 72 -15.73 -23.13 7.98
N SER A 73 -14.69 -23.95 7.95
CA SER A 73 -13.44 -23.58 7.29
C SER A 73 -13.21 -24.35 5.98
N LEU A 74 -12.58 -23.71 5.00
CA LEU A 74 -11.81 -24.42 3.97
C LEU A 74 -10.35 -24.45 4.39
N ALA A 75 -9.75 -25.64 4.47
CA ALA A 75 -8.33 -25.82 4.74
C ALA A 75 -7.62 -26.51 3.56
N LEU A 76 -6.51 -25.94 3.11
CA LEU A 76 -5.57 -26.59 2.20
C LEU A 76 -4.26 -26.83 2.93
N LYS A 77 -3.92 -28.10 3.11
CA LYS A 77 -2.72 -28.52 3.83
C LYS A 77 -2.18 -29.82 3.25
N SER A 78 -0.97 -29.78 2.74
CA SER A 78 -0.32 -30.93 2.13
C SER A 78 -0.03 -32.00 3.18
N GLU A 79 -0.19 -33.26 2.78
CA GLU A 79 0.24 -34.44 3.55
C GLU A 79 1.53 -35.01 2.93
N PRO A 80 2.36 -35.76 3.68
CA PRO A 80 3.56 -36.39 3.12
C PRO A 80 3.25 -37.20 1.85
N GLY A 81 3.86 -36.82 0.73
CA GLY A 81 3.66 -37.48 -0.57
C GLY A 81 2.48 -36.94 -1.41
N ALA A 82 1.72 -35.95 -0.92
CA ALA A 82 0.66 -35.27 -1.66
C ALA A 82 0.83 -33.75 -1.59
N ARG A 83 0.36 -33.02 -2.60
CA ARG A 83 0.32 -31.56 -2.59
C ARG A 83 -1.13 -31.11 -2.58
N ALA A 84 -1.50 -30.32 -1.58
CA ALA A 84 -2.82 -29.71 -1.52
C ALA A 84 -2.98 -28.73 -2.69
N LEU A 85 -3.86 -29.08 -3.64
CA LEU A 85 -4.11 -28.30 -4.84
C LEU A 85 -5.61 -28.17 -5.08
N LEU A 86 -6.08 -26.94 -5.24
CA LEU A 86 -7.38 -26.60 -5.80
C LEU A 86 -7.16 -25.86 -7.11
N TYR A 87 -7.66 -26.42 -8.21
CA TYR A 87 -7.43 -25.89 -9.56
C TYR A 87 -8.70 -25.89 -10.42
N ALA A 88 -8.96 -24.79 -11.14
CA ALA A 88 -9.97 -24.69 -12.20
C ALA A 88 -9.70 -23.49 -13.14
N ASP A 89 -10.50 -23.27 -14.18
CA ASP A 89 -10.50 -21.96 -14.86
C ASP A 89 -11.01 -20.89 -13.89
N ASP A 90 -12.17 -21.12 -13.26
CA ASP A 90 -12.73 -20.29 -12.20
C ASP A 90 -12.75 -21.05 -10.86
N VAL A 91 -12.14 -20.47 -9.83
CA VAL A 91 -12.23 -20.98 -8.46
C VAL A 91 -13.07 -20.04 -7.61
N ARG A 92 -14.09 -20.58 -6.95
CA ARG A 92 -14.96 -19.87 -6.01
C ARG A 92 -14.92 -20.56 -4.66
N VAL A 93 -14.65 -19.79 -3.61
CA VAL A 93 -14.60 -20.27 -2.23
C VAL A 93 -15.53 -19.41 -1.38
N SER A 94 -16.45 -20.06 -0.65
CA SER A 94 -17.30 -19.42 0.36
C SER A 94 -17.16 -20.19 1.68
N ALA A 95 -16.66 -19.54 2.73
CA ALA A 95 -16.47 -20.18 4.02
C ALA A 95 -16.58 -19.20 5.21
N GLU A 96 -16.66 -19.69 6.45
CA GLU A 96 -16.39 -18.86 7.62
C GLU A 96 -14.92 -18.41 7.61
N SER A 97 -14.00 -19.31 7.27
CA SER A 97 -12.57 -18.99 7.14
C SER A 97 -11.85 -19.81 6.08
N LEU A 98 -10.77 -19.26 5.53
CA LEU A 98 -9.84 -19.95 4.64
C LEU A 98 -8.47 -20.07 5.31
N HIS A 99 -7.93 -21.29 5.35
CA HIS A 99 -6.57 -21.58 5.77
C HIS A 99 -5.80 -22.32 4.68
N ASN A 100 -5.01 -21.59 3.89
CA ASN A 100 -4.07 -22.16 2.94
C ASN A 100 -2.67 -22.22 3.55
N GLY A 101 -2.36 -23.31 4.24
CA GLY A 101 -1.12 -23.46 5.03
C GLY A 101 0.13 -23.56 4.14
N ASP A 102 0.16 -24.55 3.26
CA ASP A 102 1.24 -24.79 2.29
C ASP A 102 0.71 -25.19 0.90
N GLY A 103 -0.61 -25.15 0.74
CA GLY A 103 -1.30 -25.55 -0.48
C GLY A 103 -1.24 -24.50 -1.59
N ARG A 104 -1.83 -24.86 -2.73
CA ARG A 104 -2.00 -23.99 -3.88
C ARG A 104 -3.47 -23.93 -4.27
N ILE A 105 -4.02 -22.72 -4.31
CA ILE A 105 -5.27 -22.44 -5.01
C ILE A 105 -4.89 -21.71 -6.30
N GLU A 106 -5.31 -22.25 -7.44
CA GLU A 106 -4.96 -21.73 -8.74
C GLU A 106 -6.19 -21.66 -9.66
N SER A 107 -6.36 -20.53 -10.33
CA SER A 107 -7.39 -20.31 -11.32
C SER A 107 -6.79 -19.87 -12.65
N GLY A 108 -7.36 -20.30 -13.77
CA GLY A 108 -6.98 -19.86 -15.11
C GLY A 108 -7.48 -18.45 -15.44
N THR A 109 -8.69 -18.11 -14.99
CA THR A 109 -9.41 -16.88 -15.34
C THR A 109 -9.80 -16.05 -14.13
N SER A 110 -10.38 -16.65 -13.10
CA SER A 110 -10.79 -15.89 -11.91
C SER A 110 -10.69 -16.68 -10.61
N LEU A 111 -10.15 -16.03 -9.58
CA LEU A 111 -10.16 -16.51 -8.20
C LEU A 111 -11.05 -15.60 -7.36
N ALA A 112 -12.12 -16.15 -6.79
CA ALA A 112 -12.96 -15.44 -5.84
C ALA A 112 -12.99 -16.19 -4.51
N VAL A 113 -12.55 -15.54 -3.44
CA VAL A 113 -12.62 -16.06 -2.07
C VAL A 113 -13.43 -15.07 -1.24
N ALA A 114 -14.53 -15.54 -0.66
CA ALA A 114 -15.36 -14.79 0.27
C ALA A 114 -15.43 -15.53 1.61
N THR A 115 -15.02 -14.86 2.70
CA THR A 115 -15.15 -15.39 4.05
C THR A 115 -15.79 -14.42 5.03
N CYS A 116 -16.52 -14.95 6.01
CA CYS A 116 -17.12 -14.14 7.07
C CYS A 116 -16.10 -13.70 8.12
N SER A 117 -15.09 -14.53 8.39
CA SER A 117 -13.98 -14.26 9.31
C SER A 117 -12.69 -14.06 8.53
N ASP A 118 -11.72 -14.97 8.63
CA ASP A 118 -10.34 -14.71 8.17
C ASP A 118 -9.96 -15.47 6.89
N ILE A 119 -9.00 -14.91 6.16
CA ILE A 119 -8.22 -15.58 5.11
C ILE A 119 -6.76 -15.61 5.57
N THR A 120 -6.18 -16.80 5.67
CA THR A 120 -4.76 -16.99 5.95
C THR A 120 -4.11 -17.76 4.81
N ASN A 121 -3.02 -17.22 4.26
CA ASN A 121 -2.27 -17.80 3.16
C ASN A 121 -0.78 -17.82 3.47
N ALA A 122 -0.25 -19.01 3.77
CA ALA A 122 1.18 -19.29 3.80
C ALA A 122 1.66 -20.10 2.57
N GLY A 123 0.72 -20.63 1.78
CA GLY A 123 0.96 -21.23 0.47
C GLY A 123 0.88 -20.23 -0.69
N ALA A 124 0.23 -20.64 -1.79
CA ALA A 124 0.04 -19.81 -2.98
C ALA A 124 -1.44 -19.67 -3.37
N LEU A 125 -1.88 -18.43 -3.61
CA LEU A 125 -3.12 -18.09 -4.28
C LEU A 125 -2.77 -17.47 -5.63
N VAL A 126 -3.20 -18.08 -6.74
CA VAL A 126 -2.83 -17.64 -8.09
C VAL A 126 -4.07 -17.55 -8.98
N SER A 127 -4.18 -16.46 -9.73
CA SER A 127 -5.13 -16.30 -10.82
C SER A 127 -4.41 -15.90 -12.09
N GLY A 128 -4.74 -16.54 -13.21
CA GLY A 128 -4.33 -16.11 -14.55
C GLY A 128 -5.04 -14.82 -14.99
N GLY A 129 -6.17 -14.47 -14.38
CA GLY A 129 -6.87 -13.20 -14.52
C GLY A 129 -7.04 -12.51 -13.16
N ASP A 130 -8.25 -12.09 -12.85
CA ASP A 130 -8.53 -11.34 -11.61
C ASP A 130 -8.54 -12.25 -10.37
N ALA A 131 -8.14 -11.71 -9.23
CA ALA A 131 -8.25 -12.35 -7.93
C ALA A 131 -8.94 -11.40 -6.95
N VAL A 132 -10.01 -11.85 -6.32
CA VAL A 132 -10.76 -11.11 -5.29
C VAL A 132 -10.75 -11.91 -3.99
N LEU A 133 -10.17 -11.33 -2.95
CA LEU A 133 -10.10 -11.91 -1.61
C LEU A 133 -10.87 -11.01 -0.62
N GLY A 134 -12.07 -11.44 -0.23
CA GLY A 134 -12.92 -10.73 0.73
C GLY A 134 -13.04 -11.50 2.04
N ALA A 135 -12.73 -10.84 3.15
CA ALA A 135 -12.85 -11.37 4.50
C ALA A 135 -13.58 -10.37 5.40
N GLY A 136 -14.45 -10.82 6.31
CA GLY A 136 -15.01 -9.94 7.35
C GLY A 136 -14.01 -9.60 8.46
N GLY A 137 -12.96 -10.40 8.61
CA GLY A 137 -11.86 -10.24 9.55
C GLY A 137 -10.54 -9.91 8.85
N VAL A 138 -9.52 -10.74 9.09
CA VAL A 138 -8.14 -10.49 8.63
C VAL A 138 -7.87 -11.20 7.30
N VAL A 139 -7.20 -10.52 6.38
CA VAL A 139 -6.53 -11.15 5.23
C VAL A 139 -5.02 -11.14 5.50
N ALA A 140 -4.47 -12.30 5.87
CA ALA A 140 -3.06 -12.48 6.17
C ALA A 140 -2.36 -13.30 5.08
N ASN A 141 -1.39 -12.68 4.41
CA ASN A 141 -0.52 -13.32 3.44
C ASN A 141 0.92 -13.41 3.96
N ALA A 142 1.35 -14.62 4.27
CA ALA A 142 2.75 -14.97 4.54
C ALA A 142 3.43 -15.69 3.36
N GLY A 143 2.64 -16.16 2.38
CA GLY A 143 3.12 -16.84 1.18
C GLY A 143 3.08 -15.94 -0.06
N GLN A 144 2.38 -16.38 -1.10
CA GLN A 144 2.23 -15.64 -2.35
C GLN A 144 0.75 -15.46 -2.73
N VAL A 145 0.41 -14.25 -3.15
CA VAL A 145 -0.82 -13.95 -3.88
C VAL A 145 -0.44 -13.33 -5.22
N GLN A 146 -0.94 -13.89 -6.32
CA GLN A 146 -0.64 -13.42 -7.67
C GLN A 146 -1.90 -13.36 -8.55
N ALA A 147 -2.06 -12.26 -9.27
CA ALA A 147 -3.10 -12.10 -10.30
C ALA A 147 -2.47 -11.69 -11.64
N GLY A 148 -2.85 -12.36 -12.73
CA GLY A 148 -2.54 -11.92 -14.10
C GLY A 148 -3.39 -10.72 -14.53
N GLY A 149 -4.56 -10.54 -13.93
CA GLY A 149 -5.39 -9.34 -13.97
C GLY A 149 -5.20 -8.50 -12.71
N SER A 150 -6.28 -7.96 -12.15
CA SER A 150 -6.28 -7.19 -10.90
C SER A 150 -6.38 -8.09 -9.67
N LEU A 151 -5.64 -7.75 -8.63
CA LEU A 151 -5.78 -8.29 -7.28
C LEU A 151 -6.56 -7.30 -6.41
N GLU A 152 -7.75 -7.68 -5.94
CA GLU A 152 -8.56 -6.92 -5.01
C GLU A 152 -8.66 -7.64 -3.66
N ILE A 153 -8.36 -6.92 -2.57
CA ILE A 153 -8.42 -7.44 -1.21
C ILE A 153 -9.34 -6.55 -0.38
N LYS A 154 -10.29 -7.17 0.32
CA LYS A 154 -11.20 -6.52 1.28
C LYS A 154 -11.10 -7.22 2.63
N GLY A 155 -10.88 -6.45 3.69
CA GLY A 155 -10.77 -6.98 5.04
C GLY A 155 -10.97 -5.90 6.11
N LYS A 156 -11.11 -6.32 7.37
CA LYS A 156 -10.95 -5.43 8.52
C LYS A 156 -9.47 -5.06 8.74
N THR A 157 -8.57 -5.99 8.43
CA THR A 157 -7.13 -5.76 8.51
C THR A 157 -6.45 -6.59 7.43
N VAL A 158 -5.45 -6.02 6.77
CA VAL A 158 -4.66 -6.73 5.75
C VAL A 158 -3.22 -6.78 6.21
N VAL A 159 -2.67 -7.99 6.31
CA VAL A 159 -1.29 -8.23 6.73
C VAL A 159 -0.55 -8.93 5.60
N ASN A 160 0.49 -8.29 5.07
CA ASN A 160 1.37 -8.85 4.06
C ASN A 160 2.79 -8.99 4.61
N SER A 161 3.17 -10.22 4.94
CA SER A 161 4.55 -10.61 5.23
C SER A 161 5.17 -11.49 4.14
N GLY A 162 4.41 -11.81 3.10
CA GLY A 162 4.84 -12.50 1.89
C GLY A 162 4.87 -11.58 0.67
N ARG A 163 4.56 -12.13 -0.51
CA ARG A 163 4.48 -11.36 -1.76
C ARG A 163 3.04 -11.22 -2.25
N MET A 164 2.67 -10.02 -2.65
CA MET A 164 1.48 -9.74 -3.46
C MET A 164 1.90 -9.14 -4.79
N PHE A 165 1.46 -9.73 -5.89
CA PHE A 165 1.79 -9.26 -7.23
C PHE A 165 0.57 -9.25 -8.16
N SER A 166 0.42 -8.19 -8.94
CA SER A 166 -0.55 -8.11 -10.02
C SER A 166 0.05 -7.46 -11.26
N ILE A 167 -0.41 -7.87 -12.45
CA ILE A 167 -0.06 -7.17 -13.69
C ILE A 167 -0.91 -5.90 -13.82
N GLU A 168 -2.23 -5.96 -13.64
CA GLU A 168 -3.09 -4.79 -13.84
C GLU A 168 -3.08 -3.86 -12.62
N ALA A 169 -3.63 -4.32 -11.50
CA ALA A 169 -3.81 -3.48 -10.33
C ALA A 169 -3.75 -4.27 -9.04
N VAL A 170 -3.11 -3.71 -8.01
CA VAL A 170 -3.34 -4.14 -6.63
C VAL A 170 -4.27 -3.11 -5.98
N LYS A 171 -5.44 -3.56 -5.49
CA LYS A 171 -6.40 -2.75 -4.75
C LYS A 171 -6.63 -3.37 -3.37
N ILE A 172 -6.33 -2.63 -2.32
CA ILE A 172 -6.52 -3.08 -0.94
C ILE A 172 -7.45 -2.10 -0.24
N HIS A 173 -8.62 -2.59 0.20
CA HIS A 173 -9.59 -1.85 0.98
C HIS A 173 -9.66 -2.46 2.39
N SER A 174 -9.15 -1.73 3.38
CA SER A 174 -9.14 -2.14 4.78
C SER A 174 -10.01 -1.23 5.64
N ALA A 175 -10.95 -1.81 6.40
CA ALA A 175 -11.73 -1.09 7.42
C ALA A 175 -10.95 -0.83 8.72
N GLY A 176 -9.63 -1.05 8.70
CA GLY A 176 -8.70 -0.83 9.80
C GLY A 176 -7.31 -0.61 9.24
N ASP A 177 -6.38 -1.51 9.57
CA ASP A 177 -4.97 -1.36 9.21
C ASP A 177 -4.58 -2.12 7.93
N ILE A 178 -3.55 -1.62 7.25
CA ILE A 178 -2.75 -2.39 6.28
C ILE A 178 -1.33 -2.45 6.83
N VAL A 179 -0.81 -3.66 7.02
CA VAL A 179 0.56 -3.91 7.49
C VAL A 179 1.33 -4.60 6.39
N ASN A 180 2.33 -3.91 5.82
CA ASN A 180 3.24 -4.49 4.84
C ASN A 180 4.65 -4.57 5.41
N SER A 181 5.16 -5.79 5.55
CA SER A 181 6.54 -6.05 6.00
C SER A 181 7.39 -6.76 4.94
N CYS A 182 6.84 -6.97 3.74
CA CYS A 182 7.55 -7.58 2.62
C CYS A 182 7.15 -6.88 1.32
N GLU A 183 6.57 -7.55 0.33
CA GLU A 183 6.44 -7.00 -1.02
C GLU A 183 4.99 -6.90 -1.50
N ILE A 184 4.60 -5.70 -1.95
CA ILE A 184 3.39 -5.43 -2.74
C ILE A 184 3.81 -4.79 -4.06
N MET A 185 3.49 -5.43 -5.18
CA MET A 185 3.94 -5.03 -6.51
C MET A 185 2.81 -5.01 -7.53
N SER A 186 2.81 -3.99 -8.38
CA SER A 186 1.88 -3.88 -9.51
C SER A 186 2.56 -3.32 -10.76
N LYS A 187 2.15 -3.77 -11.95
CA LYS A 187 2.68 -3.22 -13.21
C LYS A 187 1.93 -1.96 -13.69
N LYS A 188 0.63 -1.78 -13.41
CA LYS A 188 -0.06 -0.53 -13.84
C LYS A 188 -0.51 0.37 -12.70
N SER A 189 -1.15 -0.17 -11.67
CA SER A 189 -1.65 0.69 -10.58
C SER A 189 -1.69 0.01 -9.22
N THR A 190 -1.52 0.80 -8.16
CA THR A 190 -1.77 0.37 -6.78
C THR A 190 -2.70 1.36 -6.11
N VAL A 191 -3.75 0.85 -5.46
CA VAL A 191 -4.69 1.62 -4.64
C VAL A 191 -4.70 1.02 -3.23
N LEU A 192 -4.35 1.82 -2.23
CA LEU A 192 -4.38 1.43 -0.82
C LEU A 192 -5.34 2.34 -0.06
N GLU A 193 -6.41 1.76 0.45
CA GLU A 193 -7.41 2.45 1.26
C GLU A 193 -7.45 1.80 2.64
N ALA A 194 -7.11 2.55 3.69
CA ALA A 194 -7.21 2.07 5.06
C ALA A 194 -7.80 3.14 5.98
N THR A 195 -8.85 2.81 6.73
CA THR A 195 -9.50 3.80 7.61
C THR A 195 -8.66 4.15 8.84
N ALA A 196 -7.73 3.27 9.25
CA ALA A 196 -6.82 3.50 10.37
C ALA A 196 -5.40 3.77 9.88
N THR A 197 -4.49 2.79 9.94
CA THR A 197 -3.07 3.01 9.63
C THR A 197 -2.57 2.13 8.50
N ILE A 198 -1.73 2.69 7.62
CA ILE A 198 -0.82 1.92 6.78
C ILE A 198 0.55 1.89 7.46
N SER A 199 1.00 0.71 7.87
CA SER A 199 2.36 0.48 8.40
C SER A 199 3.19 -0.26 7.38
N ASN A 200 4.22 0.40 6.85
CA ASN A 200 5.12 -0.15 5.86
C ASN A 200 6.55 -0.21 6.39
N THR A 201 7.08 -1.43 6.50
CA THR A 201 8.52 -1.70 6.70
C THR A 201 9.11 -2.49 5.53
N GLY A 202 8.29 -2.82 4.54
CA GLY A 202 8.68 -3.51 3.31
C GLY A 202 8.70 -2.57 2.11
N VAL A 203 8.42 -3.14 0.94
CA VAL A 203 8.38 -2.44 -0.35
C VAL A 203 6.97 -2.48 -0.91
N ILE A 204 6.48 -1.31 -1.30
CA ILE A 204 5.28 -1.14 -2.12
C ILE A 204 5.74 -0.43 -3.40
N ARG A 205 5.73 -1.12 -4.53
CA ARG A 205 6.20 -0.53 -5.79
C ARG A 205 5.25 -0.79 -6.94
N THR A 206 4.95 0.29 -7.66
CA THR A 206 4.09 0.29 -8.84
C THR A 206 4.86 0.82 -10.04
N GLU A 207 4.83 0.11 -11.18
CA GLU A 207 5.39 0.64 -12.43
C GLU A 207 4.52 1.72 -13.10
N GLY A 208 3.32 1.99 -12.56
CA GLY A 208 2.51 3.14 -12.91
C GLY A 208 2.10 3.93 -11.67
N GLN A 209 0.81 4.28 -11.56
CA GLN A 209 0.30 5.18 -10.53
C GLN A 209 0.07 4.47 -9.19
N THR A 210 0.47 5.12 -8.10
CA THR A 210 0.12 4.72 -6.73
C THR A 210 -0.83 5.75 -6.13
N THR A 211 -1.98 5.29 -5.64
CA THR A 211 -2.95 6.10 -4.86
C THR A 211 -3.08 5.53 -3.46
N VAL A 212 -2.94 6.37 -2.45
CA VAL A 212 -3.06 5.99 -1.05
C VAL A 212 -4.04 6.95 -0.36
N SER A 213 -5.07 6.40 0.27
CA SER A 213 -5.99 7.15 1.13
C SER A 213 -6.04 6.48 2.49
N VAL A 214 -5.64 7.20 3.54
CA VAL A 214 -5.38 6.58 4.84
C VAL A 214 -5.73 7.49 6.02
N GLY A 215 -6.08 6.91 7.17
CA GLY A 215 -6.14 7.66 8.43
C GLY A 215 -4.76 8.19 8.84
N SER A 216 -3.72 7.35 8.88
CA SER A 216 -2.32 7.75 9.08
C SER A 216 -1.34 6.80 8.39
N LEU A 217 -0.18 7.31 8.00
CA LEU A 217 0.88 6.53 7.36
C LEU A 217 2.10 6.45 8.26
N LYS A 218 2.61 5.23 8.46
CA LYS A 218 3.91 4.96 9.06
C LYS A 218 4.79 4.21 8.06
N ASN A 219 5.68 4.92 7.39
CA ASN A 219 6.69 4.35 6.50
C ASN A 219 8.02 4.26 7.24
N ALA A 220 8.22 3.16 7.97
CA ALA A 220 9.34 2.97 8.89
C ALA A 220 10.46 2.14 8.23
N GLY A 221 11.37 2.81 7.53
CA GLY A 221 12.48 2.16 6.80
C GLY A 221 12.05 1.39 5.54
N GLY A 222 10.74 1.35 5.24
CA GLY A 222 10.20 0.79 4.01
C GLY A 222 10.25 1.78 2.84
N SER A 223 9.79 1.33 1.67
CA SER A 223 9.60 2.18 0.50
C SER A 223 8.18 2.10 -0.07
N ILE A 224 7.68 3.24 -0.52
CA ILE A 224 6.49 3.37 -1.37
C ILE A 224 6.95 4.09 -2.64
N GLU A 225 6.90 3.41 -3.78
CA GLU A 225 7.49 3.85 -5.04
C GLU A 225 6.46 3.80 -6.18
N ALA A 226 6.30 4.89 -6.90
CA ALA A 226 5.51 4.98 -8.13
C ALA A 226 6.42 5.38 -9.30
N ARG A 227 6.45 4.61 -10.39
CA ARG A 227 7.17 5.03 -11.61
C ARG A 227 6.39 6.04 -12.47
N ASP A 228 5.20 6.41 -12.04
CA ASP A 228 4.43 7.50 -12.64
C ASP A 228 4.06 8.52 -11.55
N VAL A 229 2.79 8.58 -11.15
CA VAL A 229 2.30 9.50 -10.12
C VAL A 229 2.12 8.81 -8.79
N MET A 230 2.51 9.50 -7.73
CA MET A 230 2.04 9.22 -6.38
C MET A 230 0.97 10.24 -5.99
N VAL A 231 -0.21 9.75 -5.60
CA VAL A 231 -1.21 10.54 -4.88
C VAL A 231 -1.36 9.92 -3.50
N LEU A 232 -1.03 10.68 -2.46
CA LEU A 232 -1.09 10.21 -1.09
C LEU A 232 -1.88 11.19 -0.24
N ASP A 233 -3.00 10.75 0.30
CA ASP A 233 -3.86 11.51 1.17
C ASP A 233 -3.95 10.81 2.53
N ALA A 234 -3.37 11.43 3.55
CA ALA A 234 -3.45 10.99 4.92
C ALA A 234 -4.31 11.98 5.73
N ALA A 235 -5.46 11.54 6.23
CA ALA A 235 -6.35 12.39 7.03
C ALA A 235 -5.67 12.91 8.32
N GLY A 236 -4.73 12.14 8.85
CA GLY A 236 -3.97 12.44 10.06
C GLY A 236 -2.48 12.65 9.78
N HIS A 237 -1.64 11.78 10.33
CA HIS A 237 -0.20 11.98 10.36
C HIS A 237 0.53 11.09 9.33
N ILE A 238 1.59 11.65 8.71
CA ILE A 238 2.60 10.90 7.97
C ILE A 238 3.89 10.88 8.78
N ALA A 239 4.29 9.70 9.25
CA ALA A 239 5.61 9.44 9.80
C ALA A 239 6.46 8.70 8.77
N ASN A 240 7.45 9.39 8.20
CA ASN A 240 8.36 8.84 7.21
C ASN A 240 9.80 8.79 7.74
N THR A 241 10.35 7.59 7.89
CA THR A 241 11.79 7.34 8.10
C THR A 241 12.37 6.48 6.98
N GLY A 242 11.60 6.26 5.91
CA GLY A 242 11.96 5.47 4.74
C GLY A 242 11.88 6.31 3.47
N LEU A 243 11.47 5.69 2.37
CA LEU A 243 11.35 6.33 1.06
C LEU A 243 9.90 6.46 0.61
N LEU A 244 9.47 7.66 0.24
CA LEU A 244 8.31 7.92 -0.60
C LEU A 244 8.83 8.51 -1.91
N SER A 245 8.56 7.86 -3.05
CA SER A 245 9.15 8.27 -4.34
C SER A 245 8.16 8.20 -5.50
N ALA A 246 8.17 9.24 -6.36
CA ALA A 246 7.50 9.24 -7.66
C ALA A 246 8.49 9.62 -8.78
N GLU A 247 8.44 8.92 -9.92
CA GLU A 247 9.27 9.25 -11.08
C GLU A 247 8.68 10.37 -11.97
N ARG A 248 7.41 10.76 -11.78
CA ARG A 248 6.81 11.89 -12.52
C ARG A 248 6.28 13.00 -11.62
N VAL A 249 5.30 12.73 -10.77
CA VAL A 249 4.72 13.74 -9.86
C VAL A 249 4.37 13.07 -8.54
N ALA A 250 4.70 13.73 -7.44
CA ALA A 250 4.19 13.36 -6.12
C ALA A 250 3.25 14.46 -5.61
N VAL A 251 2.01 14.07 -5.31
CA VAL A 251 1.03 14.91 -4.61
C VAL A 251 0.75 14.25 -3.26
N ILE A 252 1.12 14.92 -2.18
CA ILE A 252 1.05 14.39 -0.82
C ILE A 252 0.29 15.37 0.06
N ASN A 253 -0.79 14.92 0.69
CA ASN A 253 -1.59 15.69 1.63
C ASN A 253 -1.60 15.02 3.01
N ALA A 254 -1.46 15.82 4.07
CA ALA A 254 -1.56 15.34 5.46
C ALA A 254 -2.10 16.42 6.42
N ALA A 255 -2.57 16.00 7.60
CA ALA A 255 -2.77 16.93 8.70
C ALA A 255 -1.44 17.36 9.35
N SER A 256 -0.50 16.43 9.48
CA SER A 256 0.86 16.70 9.92
C SER A 256 1.84 15.71 9.28
N LEU A 257 3.09 16.12 9.11
CA LEU A 257 4.11 15.29 8.50
C LEU A 257 5.44 15.38 9.26
N SER A 258 6.00 14.23 9.61
CA SER A 258 7.36 14.10 10.12
C SER A 258 8.20 13.29 9.13
N ASN A 259 9.11 13.96 8.42
CA ASN A 259 10.11 13.32 7.57
C ASN A 259 11.42 13.16 8.37
N ALA A 260 11.45 12.17 9.26
CA ALA A 260 12.52 11.98 10.23
C ALA A 260 13.64 11.11 9.67
N GLY A 261 14.64 11.74 9.05
CA GLY A 261 15.73 11.06 8.34
C GLY A 261 15.29 10.27 7.09
N GLY A 262 14.01 10.38 6.71
CA GLY A 262 13.45 9.80 5.50
C GLY A 262 13.64 10.66 4.27
N SER A 263 13.18 10.13 3.13
CA SER A 263 13.21 10.80 1.84
C SER A 263 11.82 10.85 1.22
N ILE A 264 11.41 12.03 0.78
CA ILE A 264 10.23 12.26 -0.06
C ILE A 264 10.75 12.85 -1.38
N LEU A 265 10.72 12.05 -2.45
CA LEU A 265 11.35 12.38 -3.72
C LEU A 265 10.30 12.39 -4.85
N SER A 266 10.32 13.44 -5.66
CA SER A 266 9.69 13.46 -6.98
C SER A 266 10.74 13.78 -8.02
N GLN A 267 10.84 13.00 -9.10
CA GLN A 267 11.71 13.34 -10.23
C GLN A 267 11.12 14.41 -11.15
N GLY A 268 9.82 14.72 -11.02
CA GLY A 268 9.22 15.93 -11.56
C GLY A 268 8.73 16.82 -10.42
N ASP A 269 7.46 17.24 -10.48
CA ASP A 269 6.92 18.17 -9.50
C ASP A 269 6.61 17.48 -8.17
N LEU A 270 6.89 18.17 -7.06
CA LEU A 270 6.46 17.79 -5.73
C LEU A 270 5.42 18.81 -5.24
N ASP A 271 4.19 18.37 -5.02
CA ASP A 271 3.16 19.15 -4.33
C ASP A 271 2.90 18.52 -2.96
N LEU A 272 3.33 19.20 -1.90
CA LEU A 272 3.20 18.77 -0.52
C LEU A 272 2.29 19.74 0.23
N GLY A 273 1.09 19.27 0.60
CA GLY A 273 0.12 20.00 1.42
C GLY A 273 0.04 19.44 2.84
N VAL A 274 0.35 20.24 3.84
CA VAL A 274 0.26 19.85 5.25
C VAL A 274 -0.57 20.87 6.01
N THR A 275 -1.77 20.54 6.47
CA THR A 275 -2.64 21.57 7.08
C THR A 275 -2.08 22.11 8.42
N GLY A 276 -1.33 21.30 9.16
CA GLY A 276 -0.65 21.66 10.40
C GLY A 276 0.87 21.75 10.23
N VAL A 277 1.61 21.00 11.05
CA VAL A 277 3.07 21.09 11.14
C VAL A 277 3.76 20.14 10.16
N LEU A 278 4.72 20.68 9.42
CA LEU A 278 5.71 19.93 8.64
C LEU A 278 7.07 19.96 9.35
N ASP A 279 7.47 18.83 9.94
CA ASP A 279 8.79 18.62 10.52
C ASP A 279 9.67 17.84 9.55
N ASN A 280 10.75 18.46 9.08
CA ASN A 280 11.69 17.83 8.15
C ASN A 280 13.10 17.77 8.75
N SER A 281 13.58 16.55 8.99
CA SER A 281 14.99 16.26 9.31
C SER A 281 15.63 15.30 8.30
N GLY A 282 14.97 15.09 7.16
CA GLY A 282 15.42 14.27 6.04
C GLY A 282 15.44 15.08 4.74
N VAL A 283 15.10 14.44 3.62
CA VAL A 283 15.13 15.09 2.30
C VAL A 283 13.72 15.21 1.72
N LEU A 284 13.36 16.43 1.33
CA LEU A 284 12.27 16.73 0.41
C LEU A 284 12.91 17.14 -0.92
N TYR A 285 12.60 16.45 -2.01
CA TYR A 285 13.22 16.68 -3.31
C TYR A 285 12.19 16.75 -4.43
N SER A 286 12.37 17.75 -5.31
CA SER A 286 11.71 17.88 -6.59
C SER A 286 12.73 18.00 -7.72
N GLY A 287 12.57 17.17 -8.75
CA GLY A 287 13.38 17.21 -9.98
C GLY A 287 12.89 18.26 -10.98
N ALA A 288 11.67 18.79 -10.80
CA ALA A 288 11.15 19.96 -11.49
C ALA A 288 10.80 21.05 -10.46
N SER A 289 9.53 21.41 -10.27
CA SER A 289 9.14 22.44 -9.30
C SER A 289 8.66 21.84 -7.98
N GLY A 290 8.99 22.50 -6.87
CA GLY A 290 8.51 22.15 -5.54
C GLY A 290 7.49 23.16 -5.05
N LEU A 291 6.32 22.69 -4.64
CA LEU A 291 5.31 23.46 -3.90
C LEU A 291 5.10 22.81 -2.54
N ILE A 292 5.43 23.54 -1.48
CA ILE A 292 5.22 23.13 -0.10
C ILE A 292 4.23 24.12 0.53
N ARG A 293 3.06 23.62 0.88
CA ARG A 293 2.04 24.36 1.63
C ARG A 293 1.96 23.75 3.02
N ALA A 294 2.18 24.54 4.07
CA ALA A 294 2.05 24.04 5.43
C ALA A 294 1.38 25.04 6.39
N GLY A 295 0.83 24.57 7.51
CA GLY A 295 0.46 25.46 8.61
C GLY A 295 1.71 26.14 9.18
N SER A 296 2.68 25.36 9.63
CA SER A 296 4.04 25.81 9.93
C SER A 296 5.05 24.77 9.44
N MET A 297 6.30 25.20 9.26
CA MET A 297 7.37 24.30 8.85
C MET A 297 8.59 24.47 9.75
N ARG A 298 9.11 23.34 10.22
CA ARG A 298 10.42 23.25 10.86
C ARG A 298 11.32 22.39 9.98
N ASN A 299 12.39 23.00 9.48
CA ASN A 299 13.44 22.30 8.75
C ASN A 299 14.66 22.17 9.66
N ASP A 300 14.83 21.00 10.27
CA ASP A 300 15.90 20.72 11.23
C ASP A 300 17.31 20.80 10.60
N PRO A 301 18.40 20.79 11.38
CA PRO A 301 19.76 20.92 10.85
C PRO A 301 20.14 19.89 9.77
N ALA A 302 19.61 18.67 9.83
CA ALA A 302 19.80 17.64 8.81
C ALA A 302 18.78 17.72 7.65
N GLY A 303 17.74 18.54 7.82
CA GLY A 303 16.66 18.73 6.89
C GLY A 303 17.08 19.48 5.63
N GLN A 304 16.63 18.97 4.49
CA GLN A 304 16.82 19.57 3.18
C GLN A 304 15.48 19.65 2.45
N ALA A 305 15.18 20.81 1.88
CA ALA A 305 14.15 20.99 0.86
C ALA A 305 14.82 21.48 -0.43
N LEU A 306 14.82 20.64 -1.46
CA LEU A 306 15.58 20.82 -2.68
C LEU A 306 14.64 20.82 -3.89
N SER A 307 14.79 21.80 -4.76
CA SER A 307 14.14 21.85 -6.07
C SER A 307 15.18 22.11 -7.15
N GLN A 308 15.13 21.37 -8.26
CA GLN A 308 15.93 21.70 -9.45
C GLN A 308 15.34 22.88 -10.24
N GLY A 309 14.04 23.15 -10.08
CA GLY A 309 13.36 24.31 -10.61
C GLY A 309 13.05 25.32 -9.52
N ASP A 310 11.83 25.86 -9.55
CA ASP A 310 11.37 26.78 -8.53
C ASP A 310 11.02 26.02 -7.24
N LEU A 311 11.26 26.66 -6.09
CA LEU A 311 10.81 26.17 -4.79
C LEU A 311 9.88 27.22 -4.18
N THR A 312 8.61 26.86 -4.02
CA THR A 312 7.60 27.69 -3.37
C THR A 312 7.24 27.12 -2.02
N LEU A 313 7.40 27.91 -0.96
CA LEU A 313 6.91 27.64 0.38
C LEU A 313 5.80 28.65 0.70
N ASP A 314 4.59 28.17 0.93
CA ASP A 314 3.44 28.98 1.37
C ASP A 314 2.96 28.47 2.73
N LEU A 315 3.31 29.21 3.78
CA LEU A 315 3.13 28.80 5.16
C LEU A 315 2.08 29.68 5.84
N GLY A 316 1.14 29.06 6.55
CA GLY A 316 0.08 29.77 7.28
C GLY A 316 0.58 30.52 8.52
N ALA A 317 1.71 30.10 9.08
CA ALA A 317 2.36 30.63 10.26
C ALA A 317 3.89 30.59 10.06
N ASP A 318 4.64 30.20 11.09
CA ASP A 318 6.10 30.32 11.13
C ASP A 318 6.85 29.35 10.20
N LEU A 319 8.02 29.82 9.75
CA LEU A 319 9.12 28.97 9.28
C LEU A 319 10.26 29.00 10.28
N GLU A 320 10.68 27.83 10.75
CA GLU A 320 11.96 27.65 11.44
C GLU A 320 12.92 26.84 10.56
N ASN A 321 13.86 27.52 9.89
CA ASN A 321 14.86 26.88 9.07
C ASN A 321 16.22 26.80 9.77
N PHE A 322 16.60 25.60 10.20
CA PHE A 322 17.96 25.26 10.65
C PHE A 322 18.75 24.49 9.57
N GLY A 323 18.06 23.88 8.62
CA GLY A 323 18.63 23.13 7.51
C GLY A 323 18.84 23.95 6.24
N VAL A 324 18.72 23.28 5.11
CA VAL A 324 18.90 23.87 3.77
C VAL A 324 17.56 23.97 3.04
N LEU A 325 17.28 25.15 2.50
CA LEU A 325 16.29 25.37 1.45
C LEU A 325 17.03 25.76 0.17
N ASN A 326 16.85 25.04 -0.92
CA ASN A 326 17.59 25.27 -2.16
C ASN A 326 16.69 25.16 -3.39
N ALA A 327 16.65 26.22 -4.20
CA ALA A 327 16.00 26.26 -5.50
C ALA A 327 17.03 26.40 -6.63
N GLY A 328 16.91 25.54 -7.64
CA GLY A 328 17.69 25.62 -8.88
C GLY A 328 17.31 26.81 -9.76
N ASN A 329 16.14 27.42 -9.52
CA ASN A 329 15.69 28.67 -10.15
C ASN A 329 15.33 29.73 -9.09
N TYR A 330 14.05 30.06 -8.93
CA TYR A 330 13.57 31.00 -7.94
C TYR A 330 13.13 30.30 -6.67
N LEU A 331 13.41 30.94 -5.52
CA LEU A 331 12.83 30.54 -4.25
C LEU A 331 11.81 31.61 -3.83
N TYR A 332 10.55 31.19 -3.70
CA TYR A 332 9.46 32.00 -3.19
C TYR A 332 9.06 31.48 -1.82
N LEU A 333 9.18 32.32 -0.79
CA LEU A 333 8.87 31.94 0.57
C LEU A 333 7.92 32.96 1.16
N ARG A 334 6.70 32.52 1.43
CA ARG A 334 5.68 33.28 2.14
C ARG A 334 5.43 32.62 3.48
N SER A 335 5.58 33.38 4.55
CA SER A 335 5.17 33.02 5.90
C SER A 335 4.03 33.92 6.38
N GLY A 336 2.98 33.29 6.92
CA GLY A 336 1.83 33.97 7.52
C GLY A 336 2.14 34.59 8.88
N ASP A 337 3.27 34.25 9.48
CA ASP A 337 3.81 34.91 10.66
C ASP A 337 5.32 35.18 10.46
N SER A 338 6.21 34.53 11.20
CA SER A 338 7.63 34.87 11.23
C SER A 338 8.51 33.86 10.49
N LEU A 339 9.58 34.37 9.89
CA LEU A 339 10.59 33.59 9.18
C LEU A 339 11.90 33.62 9.97
N PHE A 340 12.31 32.47 10.48
CA PHE A 340 13.58 32.29 11.18
C PHE A 340 14.54 31.46 10.32
N ASN A 341 15.55 32.10 9.73
CA ASN A 341 16.67 31.40 9.10
C ASN A 341 17.85 31.33 10.07
N LEU A 342 17.97 30.19 10.75
CA LEU A 342 18.84 29.97 11.90
C LEU A 342 19.99 28.99 11.63
N GLY A 343 20.16 28.50 10.41
CA GLY A 343 21.17 27.48 10.10
C GLY A 343 21.71 27.49 8.67
N ALA A 344 21.83 26.30 8.06
CA ALA A 344 22.70 26.06 6.89
C ALA A 344 22.38 26.96 5.68
N GLY A 345 21.12 27.34 5.49
CA GLY A 345 20.77 28.56 4.75
C GLY A 345 19.65 28.40 3.72
N ILE A 346 19.40 29.51 3.03
CA ILE A 346 18.41 29.64 1.96
C ILE A 346 19.16 30.01 0.68
N LEU A 347 19.02 29.20 -0.36
CA LEU A 347 19.75 29.34 -1.62
C LEU A 347 18.78 29.37 -2.80
N ALA A 348 19.00 30.30 -3.71
CA ALA A 348 18.31 30.36 -4.99
C ALA A 348 19.27 30.79 -6.10
N GLN A 349 19.32 30.04 -7.20
CA GLN A 349 20.28 30.31 -8.27
C GLN A 349 19.91 31.51 -9.16
N VAL A 350 18.63 31.90 -9.23
CA VAL A 350 18.19 32.99 -10.10
C VAL A 350 17.69 34.19 -9.29
N GLY A 351 16.84 33.96 -8.30
CA GLY A 351 16.22 35.03 -7.54
C GLY A 351 15.52 34.53 -6.28
N LEU A 352 15.36 35.42 -5.32
CA LEU A 352 14.81 35.09 -4.02
C LEU A 352 13.72 36.09 -3.65
N GLU A 353 12.59 35.60 -3.17
CA GLU A 353 11.54 36.40 -2.54
C GLU A 353 11.21 35.82 -1.17
N LEU A 354 11.52 36.57 -0.11
CA LEU A 354 11.17 36.25 1.27
C LEU A 354 10.14 37.25 1.78
N VAL A 355 8.93 36.76 2.06
CA VAL A 355 7.82 37.55 2.60
C VAL A 355 7.35 36.92 3.90
N ALA A 356 7.34 37.70 4.98
CA ALA A 356 6.79 37.31 6.27
C ALA A 356 5.85 38.41 6.77
N GLN A 357 4.66 38.04 7.25
CA GLN A 357 3.75 39.02 7.85
C GLN A 357 4.26 39.52 9.21
N GLY A 358 5.06 38.70 9.90
CA GLY A 358 5.74 39.01 11.14
C GLY A 358 7.18 39.49 10.91
N ASP A 359 8.10 38.88 11.64
CA ASP A 359 9.53 39.20 11.57
C ASP A 359 10.25 38.30 10.55
N ILE A 360 11.29 38.83 9.92
CA ILE A 360 12.32 38.02 9.25
C ILE A 360 13.58 38.11 10.10
N THR A 361 14.01 36.99 10.68
CA THR A 361 15.27 36.89 11.42
C THR A 361 16.22 35.99 10.66
N ASN A 362 17.32 36.55 10.19
CA ASN A 362 18.42 35.82 9.58
C ASN A 362 19.64 35.81 10.49
N SER A 363 20.03 34.62 10.95
CA SER A 363 21.34 34.36 11.56
C SER A 363 22.13 33.28 10.81
N GLY A 364 21.57 32.73 9.73
CA GLY A 364 22.22 31.79 8.82
C GLY A 364 22.70 32.45 7.53
N GLY A 365 22.92 31.63 6.50
CA GLY A 365 23.26 32.10 5.15
C GLY A 365 22.02 32.31 4.28
N ILE A 366 22.00 33.39 3.50
CA ILE A 366 21.06 33.62 2.41
C ILE A 366 21.85 33.93 1.15
N GLN A 367 21.58 33.20 0.06
CA GLN A 367 22.26 33.38 -1.22
C GLN A 367 21.23 33.48 -2.35
N SER A 368 21.34 34.54 -3.14
CA SER A 368 20.62 34.71 -4.40
C SER A 368 21.64 34.83 -5.53
N GLY A 369 21.42 34.18 -6.66
CA GLY A 369 22.21 34.42 -7.89
C GLY A 369 21.75 35.65 -8.68
N GLY A 370 20.75 36.39 -8.16
CA GLY A 370 20.21 37.58 -8.79
C GLY A 370 19.50 38.47 -7.78
N THR A 371 18.26 38.87 -8.07
CA THR A 371 17.55 39.80 -7.17
C THR A 371 17.02 39.08 -5.94
N GLY A 372 17.34 39.60 -4.76
CA GLY A 372 16.71 39.22 -3.49
C GLY A 372 15.71 40.29 -3.02
N LEU A 373 14.46 39.89 -2.81
CA LEU A 373 13.40 40.70 -2.22
C LEU A 373 13.12 40.20 -0.81
N PHE A 374 13.12 41.11 0.17
CA PHE A 374 12.84 40.82 1.57
C PHE A 374 11.73 41.76 2.05
N GLN A 375 10.61 41.20 2.49
CA GLN A 375 9.47 41.94 3.03
C GLN A 375 9.09 41.37 4.39
N ALA A 376 9.40 42.11 5.45
CA ALA A 376 8.93 41.82 6.79
C ALA A 376 7.78 42.78 7.14
N GLY A 377 6.67 42.25 7.64
CA GLY A 377 5.56 43.08 8.10
C GLY A 377 5.86 43.84 9.40
N ARG A 378 6.88 43.41 10.15
CA ARG A 378 7.36 44.06 11.37
C ARG A 378 8.83 44.45 11.31
N MET A 379 9.74 43.48 11.49
CA MET A 379 11.18 43.73 11.54
C MET A 379 11.95 42.76 10.67
N PHE A 380 12.96 43.27 9.97
CA PHE A 380 14.01 42.47 9.34
C PHE A 380 15.28 42.58 10.18
N LEU A 381 15.67 41.50 10.85
CA LEU A 381 16.88 41.40 11.65
C LEU A 381 17.87 40.47 10.94
N ASN A 382 19.02 41.02 10.56
CA ASN A 382 20.10 40.24 9.96
C ASN A 382 21.35 40.29 10.83
N SER A 383 21.75 39.13 11.34
CA SER A 383 23.05 38.89 11.97
C SER A 383 23.87 37.81 11.25
N GLY A 384 23.36 37.29 10.12
CA GLY A 384 24.02 36.31 9.26
C GLY A 384 24.47 36.91 7.93
N ASP A 385 24.80 36.02 6.98
CA ASP A 385 25.29 36.40 5.66
C ASP A 385 24.13 36.54 4.66
N VAL A 386 24.17 37.59 3.85
CA VAL A 386 23.28 37.78 2.70
C VAL A 386 24.15 38.09 1.49
N LEU A 387 24.13 37.19 0.50
CA LEU A 387 24.89 37.30 -0.74
C LEU A 387 23.92 37.37 -1.93
N ALA A 388 24.22 38.24 -2.89
CA ALA A 388 23.45 38.47 -4.10
C ALA A 388 24.38 38.58 -5.32
#